data_AF-A0A924RLQ7-F1
#
_entry.id   AF-A0A924RLQ7-F1
#
_cell.length_a   1.000
_cell.length_b   1.000
_cell.length_c   1.000
_cell.angle_alpha   90.00
_cell.angle_beta   90.00
_cell.angle_gamma   90.00
#
_symmetry.space_group_name_H-M   'P 1'
#
loop_
_entity.id
_entity.type
_entity.pdbx_description
1 polymer ?
#
loop_
_entity_poly.entity_id
_entity_poly.type
_entity_poly.pdbx_seq_one_letter_code
_entity_poly.pdbx_strand_id
1 'polypeptide(L)'
;TPARANALIEDVAREMRGEHEGRELHLELDPAHLGPIVVKLVLKHGKLAASVITRDAEAKLELEARSDELHTRLSNLGFAAVDVSVDQDTAAFAPAQWVPEIR
;
A
#
# COMPACT_ATOMS: atom_id res chain seq x y z
N THR A 1 -11.16 -9.91 10.17
CA THR A 1 -10.95 -9.85 11.63
C THR A 1 -9.61 -9.16 11.90
N PRO A 2 -9.45 -8.44 13.02
CA PRO A 2 -8.21 -7.72 13.33
C PRO A 2 -6.97 -8.64 13.35
N ALA A 3 -7.13 -9.91 13.78
CA ALA A 3 -6.04 -10.88 13.76
C ALA A 3 -5.50 -11.21 12.35
N ARG A 4 -6.38 -11.29 11.34
CA ARG A 4 -5.95 -11.53 9.95
C ARG A 4 -5.22 -10.33 9.35
N ALA A 5 -5.66 -9.12 9.68
CA ALA A 5 -4.99 -7.91 9.23
C ALA A 5 -3.58 -7.78 9.83
N ASN A 6 -3.43 -8.12 11.11
CA ASN A 6 -2.11 -8.11 11.75
C ASN A 6 -1.15 -9.12 11.11
N ALA A 7 -1.61 -10.35 10.86
CA ALA A 7 -0.78 -11.38 10.23
C ALA A 7 -0.30 -10.98 8.83
N LEU A 8 -1.15 -10.33 8.03
CA LEU A 8 -0.76 -9.82 6.71
C LEU A 8 0.34 -8.75 6.83
N ILE A 9 0.19 -7.82 7.77
CA ILE A 9 1.16 -6.75 8.01
C ILE A 9 2.52 -7.31 8.45
N GLU A 10 2.54 -8.34 9.29
CA GLU A 10 3.77 -9.01 9.71
C GLU A 10 4.47 -9.77 8.59
N ASP A 11 3.70 -10.45 7.73
CA ASP A 11 4.22 -11.17 6.56
C ASP A 11 4.84 -10.22 5.54
N VAL A 12 4.13 -9.13 5.26
CA VAL A 12 4.62 -8.01 4.43
C VAL A 12 5.89 -7.41 5.02
N ALA A 13 5.91 -7.15 6.33
CA ALA A 13 7.09 -6.59 6.97
C ALA A 13 8.29 -7.54 6.91
N ARG A 14 8.06 -8.86 6.99
CA ARG A 14 9.11 -9.88 6.83
C ARG A 14 9.65 -9.90 5.39
N GLU A 15 8.76 -9.85 4.40
CA GLU A 15 9.16 -9.79 3.00
C GLU A 15 9.96 -8.51 2.70
N MET A 16 9.59 -7.39 3.32
CA MET A 16 10.31 -6.13 3.12
C MET A 16 11.66 -6.09 3.87
N ARG A 17 11.87 -6.89 4.92
CA ARG A 17 13.08 -6.85 5.77
C ARG A 17 14.30 -7.60 5.21
N GLY A 18 14.21 -8.17 4.00
CA GLY A 18 15.34 -8.85 3.36
C GLY A 18 16.51 -7.91 3.04
N GLU A 19 17.73 -8.45 2.93
CA GLU A 19 19.02 -7.73 2.88
C GLU A 19 19.27 -6.83 1.65
N HIS A 20 18.27 -6.59 0.80
CA HIS A 20 18.42 -5.84 -0.46
C HIS A 20 17.71 -4.49 -0.39
N GLU A 21 18.46 -3.40 -0.51
CA GLU A 21 17.91 -2.06 -0.68
C GLU A 21 17.13 -1.94 -2.00
N GLY A 22 16.01 -1.19 -2.02
CA GLY A 22 15.21 -0.96 -3.21
C GLY A 22 14.11 -2.01 -3.46
N ARG A 23 13.59 -2.64 -2.40
CA ARG A 23 12.43 -3.55 -2.52
C ARG A 23 11.15 -2.77 -2.72
N GLU A 24 10.32 -3.28 -3.62
CA GLU A 24 8.97 -2.80 -3.86
C GLU A 24 8.01 -3.98 -3.74
N LEU A 25 6.93 -3.79 -2.99
CA LEU A 25 5.83 -4.75 -2.89
C LEU A 25 4.53 -4.07 -3.31
N HIS A 26 3.78 -4.77 -4.16
CA HIS A 26 2.48 -4.33 -4.65
C HIS A 26 1.44 -5.36 -4.20
N LEU A 27 0.45 -4.90 -3.43
CA LEU A 27 -0.65 -5.70 -2.95
C LEU A 27 -1.96 -5.16 -3.51
N GLU A 28 -2.74 -6.03 -4.13
CA GLU A 28 -4.11 -5.74 -4.53
C GLU A 28 -5.06 -6.36 -3.50
N LEU A 29 -5.90 -5.53 -2.90
CA LEU A 29 -6.86 -5.93 -1.87
C LEU A 29 -8.26 -5.56 -2.35
N ASP A 30 -9.25 -6.41 -2.08
CA ASP A 30 -10.66 -6.12 -2.39
C ASP A 30 -11.55 -6.22 -1.13
N PRO A 31 -11.43 -5.28 -0.17
CA PRO A 31 -12.35 -5.20 0.95
C PRO A 31 -13.76 -4.85 0.49
N ALA A 32 -14.73 -5.64 0.92
CA ALA A 32 -16.14 -5.49 0.55
C ALA A 32 -16.76 -4.09 0.80
N HIS A 33 -16.20 -3.29 1.71
CA HIS A 33 -16.70 -1.96 2.07
C HIS A 33 -15.93 -0.79 1.45
N LEU A 34 -14.70 -1.02 0.96
CA LEU A 34 -13.85 0.02 0.34
C LEU A 34 -13.69 -0.21 -1.17
N GLY A 35 -14.09 -1.37 -1.67
CA GLY A 35 -13.80 -1.82 -3.02
C GLY A 35 -12.30 -2.09 -3.22
N PRO A 36 -11.84 -2.23 -4.48
CA PRO A 36 -10.46 -2.55 -4.78
C PRO A 36 -9.53 -1.41 -4.35
N ILE A 37 -8.49 -1.79 -3.60
CA ILE A 37 -7.40 -0.94 -3.15
C ILE A 37 -6.07 -1.56 -3.57
N VAL A 38 -5.15 -0.69 -3.95
CA VAL A 38 -3.77 -1.02 -4.26
C VAL A 38 -2.90 -0.48 -3.13
N VAL A 39 -2.04 -1.31 -2.57
CA VAL A 39 -1.03 -0.88 -1.59
C VAL A 39 0.35 -1.09 -2.20
N LYS A 40 1.10 0.00 -2.34
CA LYS A 40 2.50 -0.01 -2.79
C LYS A 40 3.39 0.28 -1.60
N LEU A 41 4.37 -0.58 -1.37
CA LEU A 41 5.35 -0.44 -0.31
C LEU A 41 6.74 -0.39 -0.92
N VAL A 42 7.50 0.64 -0.61
CA VAL A 42 8.86 0.84 -1.14
C VAL A 42 9.81 1.00 0.03
N LEU A 43 10.82 0.12 0.14
CA LEU A 43 11.88 0.23 1.15
C LEU A 43 13.17 0.72 0.49
N LYS A 44 13.60 1.93 0.87
CA LYS A 44 14.83 2.55 0.36
C LYS A 44 15.61 3.20 1.50
N HIS A 45 16.88 2.81 1.65
CA HIS A 45 17.76 3.32 2.72
C HIS A 45 17.13 3.25 4.13
N GLY A 46 16.44 2.15 4.44
CA GLY A 46 15.76 1.95 5.73
C GLY A 46 14.48 2.76 5.95
N LYS A 47 14.02 3.52 4.93
CA LYS A 47 12.75 4.25 4.94
C LYS A 47 11.71 3.46 4.15
N LEU A 48 10.57 3.19 4.77
CA LEU A 48 9.42 2.55 4.15
C LEU A 48 8.43 3.62 3.69
N ALA A 49 8.16 3.73 2.41
CA ALA A 49 7.06 4.51 1.88
C ALA A 49 5.89 3.57 1.55
N ALA A 50 4.72 3.88 2.08
CA ALA A 50 3.49 3.13 1.87
C ALA A 50 2.46 4.02 1.18
N SER A 51 2.15 3.72 -0.07
CA SER A 51 1.12 4.42 -0.85
C SER A 51 -0.11 3.53 -0.98
N VAL A 52 -1.23 3.97 -0.42
CA VAL A 52 -2.53 3.33 -0.57
C VAL A 52 -3.30 4.06 -1.66
N ILE A 53 -3.65 3.35 -2.73
CA ILE A 53 -4.32 3.90 -3.89
C ILE A 53 -5.72 3.31 -3.94
N THR A 54 -6.74 4.16 -4.07
CA THR A 54 -8.13 3.76 -4.25
C THR A 54 -8.74 4.48 -5.45
N ARG A 55 -9.82 3.93 -6.00
CA ARG A 55 -10.62 4.57 -7.04
C ARG A 55 -11.76 5.43 -6.49
N ASP A 56 -12.10 5.25 -5.22
CA ASP A 56 -13.28 5.83 -4.58
C ASP A 56 -12.89 6.94 -3.57
N ALA A 57 -13.58 8.08 -3.64
CA ALA A 57 -13.29 9.24 -2.80
C ALA A 57 -13.72 9.04 -1.33
N GLU A 58 -14.81 8.32 -1.09
CA GLU A 58 -15.28 7.97 0.26
C GLU A 58 -14.30 6.98 0.90
N ALA A 59 -13.87 5.98 0.13
CA ALA A 59 -12.82 5.06 0.56
C ALA A 59 -11.50 5.78 0.88
N LYS A 60 -11.14 6.80 0.08
CA LYS A 60 -9.96 7.63 0.36
C LYS A 60 -10.07 8.30 1.72
N LEU A 61 -11.19 8.96 2.01
CA LEU A 61 -11.40 9.65 3.29
C LEU A 61 -11.36 8.68 4.48
N GLU A 62 -11.95 7.48 4.35
CA GLU A 62 -11.89 6.46 5.40
C GLU A 62 -10.47 5.94 5.63
N LEU A 63 -9.71 5.72 4.55
CA LEU A 63 -8.31 5.28 4.62
C LEU A 63 -7.40 6.37 5.18
N GLU A 64 -7.59 7.64 4.79
CA GLU A 64 -6.88 8.80 5.35
C GLU A 64 -7.12 8.91 6.85
N ALA A 65 -8.37 8.74 7.31
CA ALA A 65 -8.71 8.75 8.74
C ALA A 65 -8.04 7.63 9.56
N ARG A 66 -7.53 6.58 8.90
CA ARG A 66 -6.82 5.45 9.52
C ARG A 66 -5.33 5.39 9.17
N SER A 67 -4.83 6.37 8.43
CA SER A 67 -3.42 6.42 8.00
C SER A 67 -2.45 6.48 9.18
N ASP A 68 -2.79 7.21 10.25
CA ASP A 68 -2.01 7.28 11.49
C ASP A 68 -1.90 5.92 12.20
N GLU A 69 -2.97 5.11 12.15
CA GLU A 69 -2.96 3.76 12.72
C GLU A 69 -2.01 2.86 11.90
N LEU A 70 -2.07 2.95 10.57
CA LEU A 70 -1.18 2.21 9.68
C LEU A 70 0.28 2.62 9.88
N HIS A 71 0.57 3.94 9.96
CA HIS A 71 1.89 4.48 10.25
C HIS A 71 2.44 3.92 11.57
N THR A 72 1.62 3.93 12.63
CA THR A 72 2.00 3.41 13.95
C THR A 72 2.31 1.92 13.88
N ARG A 73 1.45 1.14 13.23
CA ARG A 73 1.63 -0.31 13.08
C ARG A 73 2.91 -0.65 12.31
N LEU A 74 3.17 0.03 11.20
CA LEU A 74 4.39 -0.16 10.41
C LEU A 74 5.63 0.26 11.19
N SER A 75 5.60 1.40 11.89
CA SER A 75 6.72 1.86 12.73
C SER A 75 7.08 0.84 13.81
N ASN A 76 6.08 0.21 14.44
CA ASN A 76 6.29 -0.83 15.44
C ASN A 76 6.93 -2.12 14.90
N LEU A 77 6.97 -2.31 13.58
CA LEU A 77 7.63 -3.45 12.93
C LEU A 77 9.13 -3.23 12.68
N GLY A 78 9.68 -2.11 13.15
CA GLY A 78 11.12 -1.82 13.12
C GLY A 78 11.59 -1.04 11.90
N PHE A 79 10.68 -0.42 11.13
CA PHE A 79 11.07 0.53 10.09
C PHE A 79 11.43 1.88 10.71
N ALA A 80 12.62 2.41 10.40
CA ALA A 80 13.17 3.61 11.06
C ALA A 80 12.45 4.90 10.66
N ALA A 81 11.85 4.93 9.47
CA ALA A 81 10.98 5.99 9.02
C ALA A 81 9.90 5.39 8.13
N VAL A 82 8.64 5.76 8.40
CA VAL A 82 7.49 5.33 7.61
C VAL A 82 6.80 6.58 7.06
N ASP A 83 6.59 6.61 5.76
CA ASP A 83 5.76 7.62 5.10
C ASP A 83 4.50 6.91 4.60
N VAL A 84 3.32 7.44 4.94
CA VAL A 84 2.03 6.85 4.51
C VAL A 84 1.27 7.90 3.71
N SER A 85 0.98 7.59 2.44
CA SER A 85 0.13 8.40 1.58
C SER A 85 -1.13 7.64 1.19
N VAL A 86 -2.23 8.37 1.02
CA VAL A 86 -3.48 7.84 0.48
C VAL A 86 -3.87 8.67 -0.72
N ASP A 87 -3.90 8.04 -1.88
CA ASP A 87 -4.12 8.68 -3.17
C ASP A 87 -5.38 8.13 -3.83
N GLN A 88 -6.07 9.00 -4.56
CA GLN A 88 -7.16 8.59 -5.43
C GLN A 88 -6.64 8.56 -6.86
N ASP A 89 -6.56 7.37 -7.45
CA ASP A 89 -6.13 7.20 -8.84
C ASP A 89 -6.94 6.06 -9.48
N THR A 90 -7.85 6.43 -10.38
CA THR A 90 -8.66 5.49 -11.15
C THR A 90 -7.87 4.81 -12.26
N ALA A 91 -6.79 5.42 -12.75
CA ALA A 91 -5.94 4.87 -13.80
C ALA A 91 -5.10 3.69 -13.29
N ALA A 92 -4.76 3.67 -12.00
CA ALA A 92 -4.07 2.55 -11.35
C ALA A 92 -4.85 1.22 -11.44
N PHE A 93 -6.16 1.26 -11.72
CA PHE A 93 -7.03 0.09 -11.83
C PHE A 93 -7.53 -0.16 -13.26
N ALA A 94 -7.12 0.66 -14.23
CA ALA A 94 -7.53 0.45 -15.61
C ALA A 94 -6.81 -0.79 -16.18
N PRO A 95 -7.51 -1.69 -16.90
CA PRO A 95 -6.84 -2.72 -17.67
C PRO A 95 -5.89 -2.04 -18.65
N ALA A 96 -4.64 -2.53 -18.76
CA ALA A 96 -3.62 -1.95 -19.62
C ALA A 96 -4.20 -1.65 -21.01
N GLN A 97 -4.46 -0.37 -21.29
CA GLN A 97 -4.98 0.04 -22.57
C GLN A 97 -3.84 -0.13 -23.57
N TRP A 98 -3.94 -1.16 -24.41
CA TRP A 98 -3.06 -1.35 -25.54
C TRP A 98 -3.08 -0.08 -26.38
N VAL A 99 -1.99 0.67 -26.41
CA VAL A 99 -1.79 1.78 -27.34
C VAL A 99 -1.24 1.14 -28.61
N PRO A 100 -2.02 1.01 -29.70
CA PRO A 100 -1.43 0.63 -30.97
C PRO A 100 -0.48 1.76 -31.40
N GLU A 101 0.82 1.50 -31.39
CA GLU A 101 1.78 2.31 -32.15
C GLU A 101 1.38 2.23 -33.63
N ILE A 102 0.70 3.27 -34.13
CA ILE A 102 0.51 3.47 -35.56
C ILE A 102 1.84 3.98 -36.10
N ARG A 103 2.57 3.11 -36.80
CA ARG A 103 3.73 3.47 -37.62
C ARG A 103 3.30 4.06 -38.96
#